data_AF-B1VTK0-F1
#
_entry.id   AF-B1VTK0-F1
#
_cell.length_a   1.000
_cell.length_b   1.000
_cell.length_c   1.000
_cell.angle_alpha   90.00
_cell.angle_beta   90.00
_cell.angle_gamma   90.00
#
_symmetry.space_group_name_H-M   'P 1'
#
loop_
_entity.id
_entity.type
_entity.pdbx_description
1 polymer ?
#
loop_
_entity_poly.entity_id
_entity_poly.type
_entity_poly.pdbx_seq_one_letter_code
_entity_poly.pdbx_strand_id
1 'polypeptide(L)'
;MEATASAVPEGLDGPGWAGWPEGAGPDASSGAAGNAEAAGNSGAAGNAEAAGSAEAAGNTAGEAPSVHLHAGPSFADVVAPALGIALLEAPADWLARLPRALTRREILALPIGEAYRLRRPAFVKSPNDKGVPALVYADGSRLPGPDAVDPETVVLVSDVMTFAAEYRLHLLDGTVHAAGQYAESGRLRLGPAGGDALAFGREVLAAAGETLPSAIVVDVGRDDTGRWAVIEANAAWASGCYSADPDRALDTVLRAAGPATGLSPHDRGFVR
;
A
#
# COMPACT_ATOMS: atom_id res chain seq x y z
N MET A 1 26.62 15.89 32.61
CA MET A 1 25.46 16.25 31.77
C MET A 1 25.23 15.09 30.83
N GLU A 2 24.50 14.09 31.32
CA GLU A 2 24.05 12.93 30.55
C GLU A 2 22.67 13.25 29.99
N ALA A 3 22.50 13.15 28.68
CA ALA A 3 21.20 13.21 28.05
C ALA A 3 20.58 11.81 28.11
N THR A 4 19.55 11.66 28.93
CA THR A 4 18.76 10.44 29.06
C THR A 4 17.99 10.18 27.77
N ALA A 5 18.19 9.00 27.18
CA ALA A 5 17.41 8.50 26.05
C ALA A 5 15.93 8.40 26.47
N SER A 6 15.07 9.20 25.84
CA SER A 6 13.63 9.11 26.04
C SER A 6 13.12 7.84 25.36
N ALA A 7 12.51 6.96 26.15
CA ALA A 7 11.86 5.74 25.68
C ALA A 7 10.80 6.08 24.63
N VAL A 8 10.92 5.44 23.45
CA VAL A 8 9.85 5.37 22.46
C VAL A 8 8.84 4.36 22.99
N PRO A 9 7.54 4.70 23.11
CA PRO A 9 6.55 3.74 23.58
C PRO A 9 6.40 2.60 22.55
N GLU A 10 6.46 1.36 23.03
CA GLU A 10 6.08 0.17 22.27
C GLU A 10 4.60 0.30 21.83
N GLY A 11 4.31 0.06 20.54
CA GLY A 11 2.94 0.04 20.01
C GLY A 11 2.68 0.82 18.71
N LEU A 12 3.69 1.08 17.87
CA LEU A 12 3.48 1.64 16.54
C LEU A 12 3.62 0.53 15.48
N ASP A 13 2.61 -0.32 15.38
CA ASP A 13 2.29 -0.92 14.09
C ASP A 13 1.90 0.24 13.18
N GLY A 14 2.80 0.63 12.27
CA GLY A 14 2.55 1.69 11.30
C GLY A 14 1.28 1.38 10.50
N PRO A 15 0.59 2.38 9.93
CA PRO A 15 -0.65 2.18 9.18
C PRO A 15 -0.34 1.63 7.78
N GLY A 16 0.27 0.45 7.72
CA GLY A 16 0.37 -0.36 6.51
C GLY A 16 -0.73 -1.40 6.56
N TRP A 17 -1.82 -1.14 5.82
CA TRP A 17 -3.04 -1.98 5.71
C TRP A 17 -3.99 -1.92 6.92
N ALA A 18 -5.07 -1.14 6.77
CA ALA A 18 -6.32 -1.42 7.46
C ALA A 18 -7.13 -2.33 6.52
N GLY A 19 -7.13 -3.62 6.79
CA GLY A 19 -7.97 -4.57 6.06
C GLY A 19 -9.45 -4.22 6.18
N TRP A 20 -10.20 -4.51 5.12
CA TRP A 20 -11.66 -4.54 5.21
C TRP A 20 -12.07 -5.64 6.21
N PRO A 21 -13.04 -5.40 7.09
CA PRO A 21 -13.58 -6.47 7.94
C PRO A 21 -14.20 -7.54 7.04
N GLU A 22 -13.75 -8.78 7.19
CA GLU A 22 -14.45 -9.94 6.61
C GLU A 22 -15.85 -10.03 7.23
N GLY A 23 -16.89 -9.96 6.39
CA GLY A 23 -18.26 -10.26 6.78
C GLY A 23 -19.26 -9.11 6.64
N ALA A 24 -19.58 -8.73 5.41
CA ALA A 24 -20.86 -8.10 5.09
C ALA A 24 -21.30 -8.51 3.68
N GLY A 25 -21.87 -9.71 3.59
CA GLY A 25 -22.73 -10.09 2.46
C GLY A 25 -24.06 -9.34 2.52
N PRO A 26 -24.80 -9.29 1.40
CA PRO A 26 -25.81 -8.27 1.16
C PRO A 26 -27.13 -8.64 1.82
N ASP A 27 -27.78 -7.66 2.46
CA ASP A 27 -29.23 -7.64 2.51
C ASP A 27 -29.74 -6.22 2.33
N ALA A 28 -30.64 -6.09 1.36
CA ALA A 28 -31.32 -4.86 1.02
C ALA A 28 -32.58 -4.68 1.87
N SER A 29 -32.96 -3.40 2.02
CA SER A 29 -34.30 -2.86 2.23
C SER A 29 -34.80 -2.55 3.66
N SER A 30 -34.90 -1.23 3.89
CA SER A 30 -36.07 -0.47 4.39
C SER A 30 -36.65 -0.68 5.80
N GLY A 31 -36.98 0.46 6.42
CA GLY A 31 -38.27 0.62 7.12
C GLY A 31 -38.20 0.85 8.64
N ALA A 32 -38.78 1.97 9.08
CA ALA A 32 -38.86 2.39 10.47
C ALA A 32 -40.01 1.72 11.26
N ALA A 33 -39.80 1.63 12.58
CA ALA A 33 -40.73 1.72 13.72
C ALA A 33 -42.02 0.85 13.79
N GLY A 34 -42.21 0.17 14.95
CA GLY A 34 -43.55 -0.17 15.46
C GLY A 34 -43.67 -1.41 16.38
N ASN A 35 -43.97 -1.14 17.66
CA ASN A 35 -44.46 -1.95 18.79
C ASN A 35 -45.06 -3.38 18.63
N ALA A 36 -44.71 -4.20 19.64
CA ALA A 36 -45.56 -5.01 20.56
C ALA A 36 -46.10 -6.42 20.23
N GLU A 37 -45.98 -7.25 21.28
CA GLU A 37 -46.78 -8.43 21.73
C GLU A 37 -46.60 -9.85 21.12
N ALA A 38 -46.02 -10.71 21.96
CA ALA A 38 -46.52 -11.98 22.53
C ALA A 38 -46.95 -13.20 21.68
N ALA A 39 -46.52 -14.35 22.21
CA ALA A 39 -47.10 -15.71 22.17
C ALA A 39 -46.61 -16.72 21.10
N GLY A 40 -45.76 -17.64 21.59
CA GLY A 40 -45.83 -19.11 21.47
C GLY A 40 -46.31 -19.78 20.18
N ASN A 41 -45.49 -20.68 19.62
CA ASN A 41 -45.67 -22.15 19.70
C ASN A 41 -44.79 -22.89 18.66
N SER A 42 -44.25 -24.03 19.10
CA SER A 42 -43.83 -25.27 18.40
C SER A 42 -43.48 -25.30 16.89
N GLY A 43 -42.39 -26.01 16.59
CA GLY A 43 -42.49 -27.23 15.77
C GLY A 43 -41.77 -27.31 14.42
N ALA A 44 -40.85 -28.28 14.34
CA ALA A 44 -40.59 -29.19 13.21
C ALA A 44 -39.90 -28.70 11.90
N ALA A 45 -38.64 -29.14 11.76
CA ALA A 45 -38.07 -30.02 10.72
C ALA A 45 -38.51 -29.92 9.23
N GLY A 46 -37.48 -30.04 8.36
CA GLY A 46 -37.56 -30.44 6.96
C GLY A 46 -37.34 -29.27 5.99
N ASN A 47 -36.65 -29.38 4.87
CA ASN A 47 -35.82 -30.41 4.26
C ASN A 47 -35.00 -29.67 3.18
N ALA A 48 -33.79 -30.13 2.92
CA ALA A 48 -33.03 -29.77 1.74
C ALA A 48 -33.70 -30.37 0.50
N GLU A 49 -33.95 -29.57 -0.53
CA GLU A 49 -34.08 -30.07 -1.90
C GLU A 49 -33.36 -29.13 -2.86
N ALA A 50 -32.37 -29.71 -3.52
CA ALA A 50 -31.75 -29.18 -4.72
C ALA A 50 -32.53 -29.71 -5.94
N ALA A 51 -32.91 -28.83 -6.86
CA ALA A 51 -32.92 -29.08 -8.31
C ALA A 51 -33.50 -27.86 -9.02
N GLY A 52 -32.80 -27.37 -10.03
CA GLY A 52 -33.27 -26.26 -10.86
C GLY A 52 -32.25 -25.89 -11.93
N SER A 53 -32.00 -26.82 -12.84
CA SER A 53 -31.22 -26.64 -14.05
C SER A 53 -31.70 -25.40 -14.82
N ALA A 54 -30.77 -24.50 -15.17
CA ALA A 54 -30.98 -23.49 -16.19
C ALA A 54 -29.87 -23.58 -17.24
N GLU A 55 -30.32 -23.57 -18.48
CA GLU A 55 -29.63 -23.97 -19.69
C GLU A 55 -28.40 -23.12 -20.02
N ALA A 56 -27.38 -23.79 -20.54
CA ALA A 56 -26.21 -23.19 -21.15
C ALA A 56 -26.61 -22.50 -22.47
N ALA A 57 -26.83 -21.20 -22.41
CA ALA A 57 -26.82 -20.34 -23.59
C ALA A 57 -25.36 -19.96 -23.91
N GLY A 58 -24.96 -20.22 -25.16
CA GLY A 58 -23.58 -20.21 -25.62
C GLY A 58 -22.82 -18.92 -25.31
N ASN A 59 -21.70 -19.07 -24.61
CA ASN A 59 -20.73 -18.00 -24.45
C ASN A 59 -19.82 -18.00 -25.68
N THR A 60 -19.90 -16.93 -26.46
CA THR A 60 -18.95 -16.63 -27.54
C THR A 60 -17.52 -16.69 -27.01
N ALA A 61 -16.70 -17.57 -27.59
CA ALA A 61 -15.25 -17.44 -27.50
C ALA A 61 -14.85 -16.12 -28.17
N GLY A 62 -14.25 -15.18 -27.44
CA GLY A 62 -13.80 -13.94 -28.10
C GLY A 62 -13.24 -12.80 -27.25
N GLU A 63 -13.42 -12.77 -25.93
CA GLU A 63 -12.79 -11.75 -25.09
C GLU A 63 -12.24 -12.44 -23.84
N ALA A 64 -10.93 -12.47 -23.68
CA ALA A 64 -10.33 -12.89 -22.41
C ALA A 64 -10.93 -11.97 -21.34
N PRO A 65 -11.51 -12.50 -20.24
CA PRO A 65 -12.04 -11.63 -19.20
C PRO A 65 -10.87 -10.75 -18.71
N SER A 66 -11.01 -9.43 -18.84
CA SER A 66 -10.06 -8.49 -18.26
C SER A 66 -10.04 -8.69 -16.76
N VAL A 67 -9.06 -9.43 -16.28
CA VAL A 67 -8.88 -9.76 -14.88
C VAL A 67 -7.91 -8.73 -14.29
N HIS A 68 -8.43 -7.89 -13.40
CA HIS A 68 -7.64 -6.96 -12.60
C HIS A 68 -7.48 -7.54 -11.19
N LEU A 69 -6.45 -7.11 -10.46
CA LEU A 69 -6.20 -7.61 -9.11
C LEU A 69 -6.00 -6.47 -8.11
N HIS A 70 -6.75 -6.53 -7.02
CA HIS A 70 -6.50 -5.74 -5.82
C HIS A 70 -6.39 -6.69 -4.63
N ALA A 71 -5.17 -6.88 -4.13
CA ALA A 71 -4.90 -7.86 -3.09
C ALA A 71 -3.59 -7.54 -2.34
N GLY A 72 -3.40 -8.18 -1.18
CA GLY A 72 -2.11 -8.17 -0.50
C GLY A 72 -1.03 -8.91 -1.31
N PRO A 73 0.26 -8.52 -1.19
CA PRO A 73 1.35 -9.05 -2.03
C PRO A 73 1.43 -10.57 -2.07
N SER A 74 1.34 -11.26 -0.93
CA SER A 74 1.48 -12.72 -0.88
C SER A 74 0.39 -13.46 -1.65
N PHE A 75 -0.84 -12.94 -1.69
CA PHE A 75 -1.91 -13.52 -2.53
C PHE A 75 -1.71 -13.18 -3.99
N ALA A 76 -1.30 -11.94 -4.27
CA ALA A 76 -1.09 -11.44 -5.62
C ALA A 76 0.02 -12.19 -6.35
N ASP A 77 1.13 -12.48 -5.66
CA ASP A 77 2.28 -13.23 -6.18
C ASP A 77 1.89 -14.65 -6.64
N VAL A 78 0.88 -15.26 -6.00
CA VAL A 78 0.40 -16.61 -6.34
C VAL A 78 -0.61 -16.57 -7.50
N VAL A 79 -1.53 -15.61 -7.49
CA VAL A 79 -2.69 -15.62 -8.40
C VAL A 79 -2.43 -14.89 -9.71
N ALA A 80 -1.68 -13.78 -9.69
CA ALA A 80 -1.49 -12.95 -10.87
C ALA A 80 -0.85 -13.69 -12.05
N PRO A 81 0.22 -14.51 -11.88
CA PRO A 81 0.82 -15.24 -13.00
C PRO A 81 -0.14 -16.24 -13.64
N ALA A 82 -0.94 -16.94 -12.84
CA ALA A 82 -1.91 -17.93 -13.32
C ALA A 82 -3.06 -17.28 -14.12
N LEU A 83 -3.38 -16.03 -13.83
CA LEU A 83 -4.40 -15.24 -14.52
C LEU A 83 -3.85 -14.36 -15.65
N GLY A 84 -2.53 -14.37 -15.88
CA GLY A 84 -1.90 -13.50 -16.87
C GLY A 84 -2.01 -12.02 -16.53
N ILE A 85 -2.04 -11.68 -15.24
CA ILE A 85 -2.07 -10.31 -14.72
C ILE A 85 -0.63 -9.86 -14.46
N ALA A 86 -0.26 -8.69 -14.96
CA ALA A 86 0.99 -8.04 -14.63
C ALA A 86 0.80 -7.08 -13.47
N LEU A 87 1.65 -7.20 -12.44
CA LEU A 87 1.65 -6.34 -11.27
C LEU A 87 2.77 -5.32 -11.39
N LEU A 88 2.43 -4.03 -11.43
CA LEU A 88 3.41 -2.95 -11.49
C LEU A 88 3.95 -2.60 -10.10
N GLU A 89 5.25 -2.43 -10.00
CA GLU A 89 5.96 -2.10 -8.76
C GLU A 89 7.15 -1.18 -9.03
N ALA A 90 7.45 -0.29 -8.08
CA ALA A 90 8.66 0.52 -8.16
C ALA A 90 9.90 -0.35 -7.88
N PRO A 91 11.07 -0.03 -8.48
CA PRO A 91 12.31 -0.71 -8.13
C PRO A 91 12.60 -0.61 -6.63
N ALA A 92 13.08 -1.71 -6.02
CA ALA A 92 13.31 -1.81 -4.57
C ALA A 92 14.23 -0.71 -4.00
N ASP A 93 15.15 -0.19 -4.80
CA ASP A 93 16.09 0.88 -4.43
C ASP A 93 15.64 2.27 -4.89
N TRP A 94 14.45 2.42 -5.47
CA TRP A 94 13.95 3.69 -6.04
C TRP A 94 14.06 4.85 -5.06
N LEU A 95 13.60 4.66 -3.82
CA LEU A 95 13.63 5.68 -2.78
C LEU A 95 15.07 6.12 -2.43
N ALA A 96 16.04 5.20 -2.47
CA ALA A 96 17.44 5.47 -2.20
C ALA A 96 18.14 6.25 -3.35
N ARG A 97 17.62 6.14 -4.57
CA ARG A 97 18.15 6.85 -5.76
C ARG A 97 17.61 8.26 -5.92
N LEU A 98 16.61 8.66 -5.14
CA LEU A 98 16.03 10.00 -5.25
C LEU A 98 17.04 11.09 -4.85
N PRO A 99 16.99 12.27 -5.50
CA PRO A 99 17.75 13.43 -5.04
C PRO A 99 17.47 13.72 -3.57
N ARG A 100 18.53 14.03 -2.81
CA ARG A 100 18.43 14.33 -1.37
C ARG A 100 17.44 15.46 -1.04
N ALA A 101 17.21 16.37 -1.98
CA ALA A 101 16.21 17.43 -1.85
C ALA A 101 14.77 16.89 -1.71
N LEU A 102 14.48 15.72 -2.28
CA LEU A 102 13.17 15.07 -2.22
C LEU A 102 13.03 14.11 -1.04
N THR A 103 14.12 13.57 -0.50
CA THR A 103 14.04 12.62 0.63
C THR A 103 14.27 13.30 1.98
N ARG A 104 15.02 14.43 2.00
CA ARG A 104 15.45 15.17 3.20
C ARG A 104 16.23 14.38 4.25
N ARG A 105 16.46 13.08 4.00
CA ARG A 105 17.18 12.12 4.84
C ARG A 105 18.05 11.19 3.99
N GLU A 106 19.06 10.57 4.59
CA GLU A 106 19.86 9.58 3.86
C GLU A 106 19.04 8.30 3.79
N ILE A 107 19.08 7.65 2.64
CA ILE A 107 18.40 6.39 2.40
C ILE A 107 19.36 5.53 1.60
N LEU A 108 19.68 4.37 2.14
CA LEU A 108 20.54 3.36 1.52
C LEU A 108 19.70 2.12 1.23
N ALA A 109 19.89 1.52 0.07
CA ALA A 109 19.42 0.17 -0.24
C ALA A 109 20.62 -0.77 -0.16
N LEU A 110 20.60 -1.72 0.78
CA LEU A 110 21.71 -2.64 1.01
C LEU A 110 21.21 -3.98 1.56
N PRO A 111 21.97 -5.08 1.40
CA PRO A 111 21.65 -6.36 2.03
C PRO A 111 21.54 -6.23 3.55
N ILE A 112 20.55 -6.88 4.17
CA ILE A 112 20.35 -6.83 5.62
C ILE A 112 21.58 -7.34 6.39
N GLY A 113 22.34 -8.28 5.81
CA GLY A 113 23.61 -8.75 6.34
C GLY A 113 24.64 -7.63 6.55
N GLU A 114 24.63 -6.60 5.70
CA GLU A 114 25.46 -5.42 5.88
C GLU A 114 24.91 -4.47 6.94
N ALA A 115 23.58 -4.36 7.05
CA ALA A 115 22.89 -3.52 8.02
C ALA A 115 23.19 -3.92 9.48
N TYR A 116 23.54 -5.19 9.75
CA TYR A 116 23.99 -5.65 11.09
C TYR A 116 25.21 -4.89 11.63
N ARG A 117 25.98 -4.22 10.76
CA ARG A 117 27.14 -3.40 11.16
C ARG A 117 26.75 -2.00 11.64
N LEU A 118 25.50 -1.59 11.55
CA LEU A 118 25.04 -0.29 12.06
C LEU A 118 25.31 -0.17 13.56
N ARG A 119 25.79 1.00 13.97
CA ARG A 119 26.12 1.35 15.38
C ARG A 119 25.38 2.61 15.84
N ARG A 120 24.28 2.93 15.17
CA ARG A 120 23.42 4.09 15.43
C ARG A 120 21.96 3.71 15.23
N PRO A 121 21.02 4.48 15.81
CA PRO A 121 19.62 4.35 15.46
C PRO A 121 19.37 4.60 13.98
N ALA A 122 18.52 3.78 13.37
CA ALA A 122 18.10 3.91 11.98
C ALA A 122 16.67 3.39 11.80
N PHE A 123 15.93 4.00 10.89
CA PHE A 123 14.68 3.43 10.40
C PHE A 123 15.02 2.39 9.33
N VAL A 124 14.60 1.14 9.52
CA VAL A 124 14.87 0.05 8.57
C VAL A 124 13.57 -0.61 8.18
N LYS A 125 13.37 -0.86 6.88
CA LYS A 125 12.20 -1.58 6.35
C LYS A 125 12.54 -2.40 5.12
N SER A 126 11.71 -3.39 4.84
CA SER A 126 11.60 -3.96 3.49
C SER A 126 11.17 -2.87 2.48
N PRO A 127 11.70 -2.89 1.24
CA PRO A 127 11.30 -1.92 0.22
C PRO A 127 9.82 -2.03 -0.19
N ASN A 128 9.44 -3.23 -0.65
CA ASN A 128 8.17 -3.48 -1.36
C ASN A 128 7.30 -4.55 -0.68
N ASP A 129 7.88 -5.40 0.16
CA ASP A 129 7.17 -6.41 0.96
C ASP A 129 7.15 -6.05 2.46
N LYS A 130 6.63 -6.95 3.29
CA LYS A 130 6.57 -6.81 4.75
C LYS A 130 7.47 -7.81 5.49
N GLY A 131 8.50 -8.36 4.83
CA GLY A 131 9.40 -9.36 5.40
C GLY A 131 10.23 -8.84 6.58
N VAL A 132 10.64 -7.56 6.52
CA VAL A 132 11.32 -6.86 7.62
C VAL A 132 10.41 -5.75 8.15
N PRO A 133 10.02 -5.78 9.44
CA PRO A 133 9.17 -4.76 10.04
C PRO A 133 9.77 -3.36 9.91
N ALA A 134 8.93 -2.42 9.46
CA ALA A 134 9.29 -1.03 9.28
C ALA A 134 9.36 -0.30 10.64
N LEU A 135 10.55 -0.29 11.25
CA LEU A 135 10.76 0.20 12.61
C LEU A 135 12.03 1.05 12.73
N VAL A 136 12.10 1.82 13.81
CA VAL A 136 13.37 2.40 14.27
C VAL A 136 14.09 1.35 15.12
N TYR A 137 15.21 0.85 14.63
CA TYR A 137 16.09 -0.05 15.36
C TYR A 137 17.16 0.76 16.07
N ALA A 138 17.49 0.41 17.32
CA ALA A 138 18.51 1.10 18.10
C ALA A 138 19.91 0.99 17.47
N ASP A 139 20.20 -0.17 16.84
CA ASP A 139 21.39 -0.45 16.05
C ASP A 139 21.17 -1.75 15.23
N GLY A 140 22.17 -2.16 14.45
CA GLY A 140 22.08 -3.33 13.58
C GLY A 140 21.91 -4.68 14.30
N SER A 141 22.23 -4.78 15.60
CA SER A 141 22.07 -6.02 16.38
C SER A 141 20.61 -6.33 16.72
N ARG A 142 19.70 -5.37 16.51
CA ARG A 142 18.26 -5.51 16.77
C ARG A 142 17.45 -5.90 15.54
N LEU A 143 18.08 -5.96 14.37
CA LEU A 143 17.43 -6.41 13.13
C LEU A 143 17.11 -7.91 13.20
N PRO A 144 16.10 -8.38 12.43
CA PRO A 144 15.88 -9.81 12.24
C PRO A 144 17.18 -10.52 11.82
N GLY A 145 17.55 -11.55 12.57
CA GLY A 145 18.78 -12.30 12.32
C GLY A 145 18.71 -13.20 11.07
N PRO A 146 19.83 -13.82 10.69
CA PRO A 146 19.94 -14.65 9.49
C PRO A 146 19.04 -15.91 9.52
N ASP A 147 18.60 -16.33 10.71
CA ASP A 147 17.68 -17.45 10.88
C ASP A 147 16.23 -17.09 10.49
N ALA A 148 15.92 -15.80 10.37
CA ALA A 148 14.59 -15.28 10.04
C ALA A 148 14.51 -14.68 8.63
N VAL A 149 15.59 -14.05 8.15
CA VAL A 149 15.65 -13.35 6.86
C VAL A 149 16.98 -13.65 6.20
N ASP A 150 16.96 -13.96 4.89
CA ASP A 150 18.18 -14.17 4.11
C ASP A 150 19.07 -12.90 4.18
N PRO A 151 20.36 -13.00 4.57
CA PRO A 151 21.28 -11.87 4.64
C PRO A 151 21.41 -11.04 3.36
N GLU A 152 21.14 -11.65 2.19
CA GLU A 152 21.17 -10.96 0.90
C GLU A 152 19.88 -10.18 0.59
N THR A 153 18.84 -10.31 1.44
CA THR A 153 17.59 -9.55 1.32
C THR A 153 17.88 -8.06 1.42
N VAL A 154 17.51 -7.30 0.38
CA VAL A 154 17.68 -5.85 0.35
C VAL A 154 16.71 -5.19 1.34
N VAL A 155 17.25 -4.31 2.17
CA VAL A 155 16.49 -3.42 3.05
C VAL A 155 16.80 -1.97 2.75
N LEU A 156 15.84 -1.10 3.06
CA LEU A 156 16.06 0.34 3.08
C LEU A 156 16.46 0.76 4.49
N VAL A 157 17.65 1.37 4.61
CA VAL A 157 18.17 1.96 5.85
C VAL A 157 18.13 3.47 5.72
N SER A 158 17.49 4.14 6.67
CA SER A 158 17.30 5.59 6.62
C SER A 158 17.59 6.28 7.96
N ASP A 159 18.00 7.55 7.89
CA ASP A 159 17.93 8.42 9.07
C ASP A 159 16.48 8.53 9.55
N VAL A 160 16.29 8.57 10.86
CA VAL A 160 14.96 8.72 11.45
C VAL A 160 14.42 10.11 11.12
N MET A 161 13.25 10.15 10.50
CA MET A 161 12.52 11.37 10.19
C MET A 161 11.09 11.24 10.72
N THR A 162 10.54 12.34 11.22
CA THR A 162 9.16 12.41 11.67
C THR A 162 8.38 13.35 10.78
N PHE A 163 7.09 13.04 10.58
CA PHE A 163 6.19 13.82 9.76
C PHE A 163 5.08 14.42 10.62
N ALA A 164 4.86 15.72 10.45
CA ALA A 164 3.74 16.41 11.03
C ALA A 164 2.43 16.00 10.32
N ALA A 165 2.48 15.80 8.99
CA ALA A 165 1.36 15.30 8.20
C ALA A 165 1.84 14.43 7.03
N GLU A 166 1.07 13.40 6.69
CA GLU A 166 1.40 12.42 5.66
C GLU A 166 0.23 12.25 4.69
N TYR A 167 0.56 12.14 3.42
CA TYR A 167 -0.37 12.13 2.30
C TYR A 167 -0.03 10.98 1.36
N ARG A 168 -1.07 10.40 0.79
CA ARG A 168 -1.00 9.41 -0.26
C ARG A 168 -1.32 10.07 -1.58
N LEU A 169 -0.45 9.91 -2.57
CA LEU A 169 -0.64 10.37 -3.93
C LEU A 169 -0.80 9.15 -4.85
N HIS A 170 -1.95 9.02 -5.49
CA HIS A 170 -2.16 8.08 -6.58
C HIS A 170 -1.64 8.73 -7.86
N LEU A 171 -0.59 8.15 -8.43
CA LEU A 171 0.04 8.66 -9.64
C LEU A 171 -0.40 7.80 -10.83
N LEU A 172 -0.90 8.46 -11.88
CA LEU A 172 -1.32 7.81 -13.11
C LEU A 172 -0.82 8.62 -14.31
N ASP A 173 -0.13 7.95 -15.23
CA ASP A 173 0.39 8.51 -16.49
C ASP A 173 1.15 9.82 -16.28
N GLY A 174 2.05 9.84 -15.30
CA GLY A 174 2.89 11.01 -15.00
C GLY A 174 2.14 12.18 -14.35
N THR A 175 0.95 11.94 -13.79
CA THR A 175 0.14 12.97 -13.11
C THR A 175 -0.28 12.53 -11.70
N VAL A 176 -0.51 13.49 -10.79
CA VAL A 176 -1.18 13.22 -9.52
C VAL A 176 -2.68 13.11 -9.78
N HIS A 177 -3.19 11.89 -9.86
CA HIS A 177 -4.56 11.60 -10.26
C HIS A 177 -5.54 11.76 -9.09
N ALA A 178 -5.17 11.22 -7.92
CA ALA A 178 -5.91 11.37 -6.68
C ALA A 178 -4.95 11.56 -5.50
N ALA A 179 -5.42 12.19 -4.42
CA ALA A 179 -4.62 12.34 -3.22
C ALA A 179 -5.48 12.51 -1.95
N GLY A 180 -4.95 12.08 -0.82
CA GLY A 180 -5.58 12.24 0.49
C GLY A 180 -4.56 12.24 1.61
N GLN A 181 -4.83 13.00 2.67
CA GLN A 181 -4.11 12.89 3.94
C GLN A 181 -4.56 11.62 4.66
N TYR A 182 -3.60 10.87 5.20
CA TYR A 182 -3.91 9.69 6.01
C TYR A 182 -3.36 9.77 7.43
N ALA A 183 -2.37 10.61 7.72
CA ALA A 183 -1.85 10.76 9.06
C ALA A 183 -1.48 12.20 9.42
N GLU A 184 -1.52 12.46 10.73
CA GLU A 184 -1.04 13.66 11.38
C GLU A 184 -0.31 13.27 12.66
N SER A 185 0.96 13.66 12.79
CA SER A 185 1.83 13.32 13.93
C SER A 185 1.82 11.82 14.28
N GLY A 186 1.93 10.96 13.26
CA GLY A 186 1.94 9.50 13.41
C GLY A 186 0.60 8.87 13.79
N ARG A 187 -0.52 9.62 13.77
CA ARG A 187 -1.87 9.10 14.05
C ARG A 187 -2.75 9.17 12.83
N LEU A 188 -3.65 8.20 12.68
CA LEU A 188 -4.64 8.18 11.61
C LEU A 188 -5.45 9.49 11.61
N ARG A 189 -5.38 10.20 10.49
CA ARG A 189 -6.09 11.46 10.25
C ARG A 189 -6.45 11.52 8.77
N LEU A 190 -7.72 11.26 8.48
CA LEU A 190 -8.24 11.32 7.12
C LEU A 190 -8.64 12.75 6.77
N GLY A 191 -8.21 13.22 5.59
CA GLY A 191 -8.53 14.55 5.10
C GLY A 191 -8.13 14.75 3.64
N PRO A 192 -8.58 15.82 2.97
CA PRO A 192 -8.14 16.09 1.60
C PRO A 192 -6.65 16.46 1.58
N ALA A 193 -5.99 16.20 0.45
CA ALA A 193 -4.65 16.73 0.22
C ALA A 193 -4.71 18.23 -0.10
N GLY A 194 -3.89 19.03 0.59
CA GLY A 194 -3.74 20.46 0.31
C GLY A 194 -2.94 20.73 -0.98
N GLY A 195 -2.99 21.98 -1.48
CA GLY A 195 -2.28 22.38 -2.70
C GLY A 195 -0.77 22.13 -2.66
N ASP A 196 -0.15 22.26 -1.48
CA ASP A 196 1.29 22.02 -1.29
C ASP A 196 1.68 20.54 -1.45
N ALA A 197 0.82 19.61 -1.01
CA ALA A 197 1.05 18.18 -1.21
C ALA A 197 1.02 17.83 -2.71
N LEU A 198 0.05 18.40 -3.44
CA LEU A 198 -0.06 18.22 -4.89
C LEU A 198 1.12 18.89 -5.63
N ALA A 199 1.59 20.05 -5.17
CA ALA A 199 2.76 20.72 -5.72
C ALA A 199 4.02 19.87 -5.54
N PHE A 200 4.24 19.35 -4.34
CA PHE A 200 5.36 18.46 -4.07
C PHE A 200 5.27 17.16 -4.89
N GLY A 201 4.07 16.60 -5.07
CA GLY A 201 3.86 15.45 -5.98
C GLY A 201 4.30 15.74 -7.42
N ARG A 202 4.03 16.94 -7.93
CA ARG A 202 4.50 17.38 -9.26
C ARG A 202 6.02 17.54 -9.29
N GLU A 203 6.65 18.02 -8.22
CA GLU A 203 8.11 18.09 -8.12
C GLU A 203 8.75 16.69 -8.17
N VAL A 204 8.17 15.72 -7.47
CA VAL A 204 8.61 14.32 -7.50
C VAL A 204 8.49 13.75 -8.91
N LEU A 205 7.35 13.95 -9.58
CA LEU A 205 7.14 13.51 -10.97
C LEU A 205 8.13 14.17 -11.93
N ALA A 206 8.39 15.47 -11.81
CA ALA A 206 9.34 16.17 -12.66
C ALA A 206 10.78 15.66 -12.51
N ALA A 207 11.16 15.21 -11.31
CA ALA A 207 12.51 14.75 -11.02
C ALA A 207 12.72 13.24 -11.27
N ALA A 208 11.67 12.42 -11.06
CA ALA A 208 11.81 10.97 -11.00
C ALA A 208 10.63 10.20 -11.63
N GLY A 209 9.68 10.87 -12.29
CA GLY A 209 8.48 10.24 -12.88
C GLY A 209 8.80 9.12 -13.87
N GLU A 210 9.81 9.33 -14.73
CA GLU A 210 10.28 8.34 -15.72
C GLU A 210 10.93 7.08 -15.09
N THR A 211 11.14 7.09 -13.77
CA THR A 211 11.72 5.96 -13.01
C THR A 211 10.67 5.18 -12.20
N LEU A 212 9.40 5.51 -12.39
CA LEU A 212 8.23 4.88 -11.78
C LEU A 212 7.36 4.26 -12.88
N PRO A 213 6.54 3.22 -12.60
CA PRO A 213 5.56 2.73 -13.56
C PRO A 213 4.47 3.77 -13.86
N SER A 214 3.69 3.53 -14.91
CA SER A 214 2.58 4.40 -15.30
C SER A 214 1.49 4.52 -14.24
N ALA A 215 1.38 3.55 -13.32
CA ALA A 215 0.50 3.63 -12.15
C ALA A 215 1.20 3.14 -10.89
N ILE A 216 1.24 4.02 -9.88
CA ILE A 216 1.90 3.77 -8.59
C ILE A 216 1.25 4.65 -7.52
N VAL A 217 1.45 4.30 -6.26
CA VAL A 217 1.18 5.20 -5.13
C VAL A 217 2.50 5.74 -4.60
N VAL A 218 2.58 7.04 -4.33
CA VAL A 218 3.72 7.65 -3.63
C VAL A 218 3.20 8.36 -2.38
N ASP A 219 3.72 7.95 -1.23
CA ASP A 219 3.42 8.61 0.02
C ASP A 219 4.44 9.72 0.28
N VAL A 220 3.95 10.89 0.67
CA VAL A 220 4.75 12.09 0.93
C VAL A 220 4.36 12.69 2.27
N GLY A 221 5.32 13.35 2.92
CA GLY A 221 5.09 13.94 4.23
C GLY A 221 5.74 15.30 4.37
N ARG A 222 5.17 16.10 5.27
CA ARG A 222 5.70 17.39 5.69
C ARG A 222 6.17 17.31 7.13
N ASP A 223 7.38 17.77 7.42
CA ASP A 223 7.89 17.86 8.79
C ASP A 223 7.32 19.10 9.53
N ASP A 224 7.66 19.22 10.81
CA ASP A 224 7.26 20.33 11.69
C ASP A 224 7.78 21.70 11.22
N THR A 225 8.94 21.72 10.54
CA THR A 225 9.51 22.93 9.91
C THR A 225 8.89 23.27 8.56
N GLY A 226 7.99 22.44 8.04
CA GLY A 226 7.32 22.65 6.76
C GLY A 226 8.06 22.08 5.54
N ARG A 227 9.14 21.32 5.74
CA ARG A 227 9.87 20.69 4.62
C ARG A 227 9.16 19.42 4.17
N TRP A 228 9.04 19.26 2.87
CA TRP A 228 8.46 18.09 2.25
C TRP A 228 9.51 17.03 1.93
N ALA A 229 9.11 15.76 2.08
CA ALA A 229 9.89 14.60 1.67
C ALA A 229 9.01 13.46 1.16
N VAL A 230 9.58 12.64 0.28
CA VAL A 230 9.02 11.34 -0.11
C VAL A 230 9.20 10.36 1.04
N ILE A 231 8.12 9.68 1.41
CA ILE A 231 8.10 8.65 2.44
C ILE A 231 8.46 7.31 1.79
N GLU A 232 7.70 6.91 0.78
CA GLU A 232 7.87 5.66 0.05
C GLU A 232 7.07 5.64 -1.27
N ALA A 233 7.38 4.67 -2.13
CA ALA A 233 6.52 4.26 -3.23
C ALA A 233 5.86 2.92 -2.88
N ASN A 234 4.58 2.79 -3.19
CA ASN A 234 3.75 1.63 -2.92
C ASN A 234 3.13 1.13 -4.23
N ALA A 235 3.04 -0.19 -4.37
CA ALA A 235 2.24 -0.80 -5.41
C ALA A 235 0.78 -0.33 -5.30
N ALA A 236 0.24 0.28 -6.36
CA ALA A 236 -1.13 0.79 -6.33
C ALA A 236 -2.15 -0.34 -6.14
N TRP A 237 -1.90 -1.51 -6.75
CA TRP A 237 -2.75 -2.70 -6.62
C TRP A 237 -2.81 -3.31 -5.21
N ALA A 238 -1.93 -2.90 -4.28
CA ALA A 238 -1.95 -3.28 -2.87
C ALA A 238 -2.29 -2.10 -1.93
N SER A 239 -2.66 -0.93 -2.48
CA SER A 239 -2.83 0.30 -1.72
C SER A 239 -4.31 0.62 -1.48
N GLY A 240 -4.65 1.06 -0.27
CA GLY A 240 -5.95 1.68 0.03
C GLY A 240 -6.00 3.15 -0.44
N CYS A 241 -7.22 3.67 -0.63
CA CYS A 241 -7.47 5.03 -1.13
C CYS A 241 -7.63 6.09 -0.02
N TYR A 242 -7.79 5.71 1.25
CA TYR A 242 -8.06 6.64 2.35
C TYR A 242 -9.20 7.62 2.01
N SER A 243 -8.95 8.93 2.11
CA SER A 243 -9.86 10.03 1.76
C SER A 243 -9.73 10.53 0.31
N ALA A 244 -8.87 9.91 -0.50
CA ALA A 244 -8.76 10.25 -1.92
C ALA A 244 -10.05 9.87 -2.66
N ASP A 245 -10.27 10.48 -3.84
CA ASP A 245 -11.35 10.12 -4.75
C ASP A 245 -11.26 8.62 -5.09
N PRO A 246 -12.26 7.80 -4.70
CA PRO A 246 -12.18 6.35 -4.85
C PRO A 246 -12.21 5.90 -6.31
N ASP A 247 -12.90 6.61 -7.20
CA ASP A 247 -12.97 6.26 -8.62
C ASP A 247 -11.60 6.47 -9.27
N ARG A 248 -10.95 7.59 -8.95
CA ARG A 248 -9.60 7.88 -9.43
C ARG A 248 -8.52 6.98 -8.80
N ALA A 249 -8.68 6.64 -7.52
CA ALA A 249 -7.81 5.65 -6.89
C ALA A 249 -7.95 4.28 -7.59
N LEU A 250 -9.19 3.88 -7.94
CA LEU A 250 -9.47 2.66 -8.68
C LEU A 250 -8.85 2.68 -10.09
N ASP A 251 -8.90 3.78 -10.84
CA ASP A 251 -8.21 3.89 -12.14
C ASP A 251 -6.72 3.51 -12.02
N THR A 252 -6.08 3.97 -10.94
CA THR A 252 -4.67 3.70 -10.66
C THR A 252 -4.44 2.22 -10.32
N VAL A 253 -5.34 1.61 -9.54
CA VAL A 253 -5.31 0.17 -9.23
C VAL A 253 -5.47 -0.66 -10.50
N LEU A 254 -6.48 -0.36 -11.32
CA LEU A 254 -6.78 -1.09 -12.55
C LEU A 254 -5.63 -1.02 -13.55
N ARG A 255 -4.94 0.13 -13.64
CA ARG A 255 -3.73 0.26 -14.46
C ARG A 255 -2.54 -0.54 -13.91
N ALA A 256 -2.36 -0.54 -12.60
CA ALA A 256 -1.21 -1.17 -11.95
C ALA A 256 -1.30 -2.70 -11.88
N ALA A 257 -2.51 -3.27 -12.02
CA ALA A 257 -2.72 -4.71 -12.05
C ALA A 257 -3.75 -5.06 -13.13
N GLY A 258 -3.29 -5.19 -14.37
CA GLY A 258 -4.11 -5.52 -15.52
C GLY A 258 -3.51 -6.63 -16.38
N PRO A 259 -4.17 -7.01 -17.48
CA PRO A 259 -3.70 -8.08 -18.36
C PRO A 259 -2.29 -7.81 -18.89
N ALA A 260 -1.39 -8.79 -18.80
CA ALA A 260 -0.01 -8.68 -19.25
C ALA A 260 0.10 -8.36 -20.75
N THR A 261 -0.88 -8.76 -21.55
CA THR A 261 -0.98 -8.45 -22.98
C THR A 261 -1.26 -6.97 -23.26
N GLY A 262 -1.76 -6.22 -22.27
CA GLY A 262 -2.07 -4.80 -22.36
C GLY A 262 -0.98 -3.86 -21.85
N LEU A 263 0.18 -4.39 -21.42
CA LEU A 263 1.26 -3.57 -20.87
C LEU A 263 1.86 -2.63 -21.93
N SER A 264 2.02 -1.37 -21.52
CA SER A 264 2.82 -0.41 -22.28
C SER A 264 4.29 -0.86 -22.35
N PRO A 265 5.06 -0.47 -23.39
CA PRO A 265 6.48 -0.78 -23.45
C PRO A 265 7.28 -0.28 -22.23
N HIS A 266 6.87 0.86 -21.66
CA HIS A 266 7.47 1.45 -20.47
C HIS A 266 7.26 0.57 -19.23
N ASP A 267 6.02 0.10 -19.01
CA ASP A 267 5.65 -0.63 -17.81
C ASP A 267 6.27 -2.03 -17.70
N ARG A 268 6.76 -2.58 -18.81
CA ARG A 268 7.46 -3.88 -18.81
C ARG A 268 8.68 -3.91 -17.90
N GLY A 269 9.35 -2.76 -17.71
CA GLY A 269 10.50 -2.65 -16.81
C GLY A 269 10.14 -2.64 -15.31
N PHE A 270 8.85 -2.59 -14.99
CA PHE A 270 8.32 -2.43 -13.65
C PHE A 270 7.40 -3.58 -13.23
N VAL A 271 7.36 -4.66 -14.01
CA VAL A 271 6.59 -5.86 -13.65
C VAL A 271 7.31 -6.60 -12.52
N ARG A 272 6.56 -6.91 -11.47
CA ARG A 272 6.98 -7.69 -10.30
C ARG A 272 7.22 -9.16 -10.63
#